data_AF-A0A2U2D134-F1
#
_entry.id   AF-A0A2U2D134-F1
#
_cell.length_a   1.000
_cell.length_b   1.000
_cell.length_c   1.000
_cell.angle_alpha   90.00
_cell.angle_beta   90.00
_cell.angle_gamma   90.00
#
_symmetry.space_group_name_H-M   'P 1'
#
loop_
_entity.id
_entity.type
_entity.pdbx_description
1 polymer ?
#
loop_
_entity_poly.entity_id
_entity_poly.type
_entity_poly.pdbx_seq_one_letter_code
_entity_poly.pdbx_strand_id
1 'polypeptide(L)'
;MTEKTSIEGPIKQIVVPLSLVALQRLDLDQNQPGDLETWMLSAEQYQHLWDSGLIQRLNSVLGSLIDDHEDACIQGAAALEKAQTLLEQSALPAYLKLRFTQLTILARSKATGLFFYF
;
A
#
# COMPACT_ATOMS: atom_id res chain seq x y z
N MET A 1 -37.26 -14.98 -1.78
CA MET A 1 -36.21 -15.64 -0.98
C MET A 1 -35.02 -14.70 -1.02
N THR A 2 -34.78 -14.00 0.08
CA THR A 2 -33.87 -12.85 0.19
C THR A 2 -32.41 -13.29 0.04
N GLU A 3 -31.74 -12.81 -1.01
CA GLU A 3 -30.28 -12.80 -1.08
C GLU A 3 -29.76 -11.81 -0.04
N LYS A 4 -28.98 -12.34 0.90
CA LYS A 4 -28.22 -11.56 1.88
C LYS A 4 -27.24 -10.68 1.11
N THR A 5 -27.45 -9.37 1.18
CA THR A 5 -26.42 -8.39 0.85
C THR A 5 -25.28 -8.58 1.84
N SER A 6 -24.19 -9.21 1.42
CA SER A 6 -22.94 -9.19 2.16
C SER A 6 -22.47 -7.74 2.22
N ILE A 7 -22.40 -7.19 3.42
CA ILE A 7 -21.87 -5.86 3.66
C ILE A 7 -20.34 -6.02 3.60
N GLU A 8 -19.74 -5.80 2.44
CA GLU A 8 -18.29 -5.76 2.31
C GLU A 8 -17.77 -4.55 3.12
N GLY A 9 -16.73 -4.78 3.94
CA GLY A 9 -16.07 -3.71 4.70
C GLY A 9 -15.42 -2.67 3.77
N PRO A 10 -14.82 -1.59 4.33
CA PRO A 10 -14.15 -0.59 3.52
C PRO A 10 -13.09 -1.24 2.61
N ILE A 11 -12.99 -0.72 1.38
CA ILE A 11 -12.05 -1.24 0.37
C ILE A 11 -10.63 -0.91 0.84
N LYS A 12 -9.85 -1.96 1.11
CA LYS A 12 -8.45 -1.83 1.47
C LYS A 12 -7.58 -1.78 0.22
N GLN A 13 -6.72 -0.77 0.13
CA GLN A 13 -5.88 -0.59 -1.05
C GLN A 13 -4.53 0.03 -0.73
N ILE A 14 -3.56 -0.30 -1.58
CA ILE A 14 -2.25 0.35 -1.62
C ILE A 14 -2.14 1.04 -2.98
N VAL A 15 -1.83 2.34 -2.98
CA VAL A 15 -1.71 3.13 -4.21
C VAL A 15 -0.33 3.73 -4.37
N VAL A 16 0.06 3.93 -5.63
CA VAL A 16 1.29 4.60 -6.02
C VAL A 16 0.96 5.69 -7.05
N PRO A 17 1.21 6.98 -6.74
CA PRO A 17 1.13 8.04 -7.74
C PRO A 17 2.18 7.85 -8.84
N LEU A 18 1.73 7.96 -10.09
CA LEU A 18 2.56 7.69 -11.28
C LEU A 18 3.41 8.89 -11.74
N SER A 19 3.25 10.04 -11.08
CA SER A 19 4.05 11.24 -11.26
C SER A 19 3.97 12.15 -10.02
N LEU A 20 4.85 13.15 -9.93
CA LEU A 20 4.77 14.17 -8.88
C LEU A 20 3.48 15.01 -8.97
N VAL A 21 2.95 15.24 -10.18
CA VAL A 21 1.68 15.93 -10.37
C VAL A 21 0.52 15.07 -9.87
N ALA A 22 0.55 13.76 -10.13
CA ALA A 22 -0.43 12.82 -9.58
C ALA A 22 -0.36 12.76 -8.05
N LEU A 23 0.84 12.83 -7.47
CA LEU A 23 1.02 12.92 -6.02
C LEU A 23 0.37 14.19 -5.45
N GLN A 24 0.59 15.35 -6.07
CA GLN A 24 -0.06 16.59 -5.64
C GLN A 24 -1.58 16.54 -5.76
N ARG A 25 -2.11 15.86 -6.79
CA ARG A 25 -3.54 15.64 -6.94
C ARG A 25 -4.09 14.69 -5.90
N LEU A 26 -3.31 13.69 -5.50
CA LEU A 26 -3.69 12.76 -4.44
C LEU A 26 -3.88 13.52 -3.12
N ASP A 27 -2.94 14.39 -2.76
CA ASP A 27 -3.01 15.21 -1.55
C ASP A 27 -4.20 16.20 -1.53
N LEU A 28 -4.78 16.50 -2.71
CA LEU A 28 -5.90 17.44 -2.89
C LEU A 28 -7.23 16.75 -3.21
N ASP A 29 -7.28 15.41 -3.19
CA ASP A 29 -8.43 14.61 -3.63
C ASP A 29 -8.90 14.90 -5.08
N GLN A 30 -7.95 15.15 -5.99
CA GLN A 30 -8.19 15.57 -7.38
C GLN A 30 -7.65 14.56 -8.43
N ASN A 31 -7.53 13.30 -8.07
CA ASN A 31 -6.96 12.28 -8.95
C ASN A 31 -7.77 12.08 -10.23
N GLN A 32 -7.06 11.83 -11.32
CA GLN A 32 -7.60 11.54 -12.65
C GLN A 32 -7.34 10.09 -13.06
N PRO A 33 -8.09 9.54 -14.03
CA PRO A 33 -7.78 8.24 -14.60
C PRO A 33 -6.33 8.19 -15.11
N GLY A 34 -5.56 7.21 -14.62
CA GLY A 34 -4.14 7.06 -14.95
C GLY A 34 -3.17 7.82 -14.03
N ASP A 35 -3.65 8.51 -12.98
CA ASP A 35 -2.76 9.14 -12.00
C ASP A 35 -2.14 8.12 -11.03
N LEU A 36 -2.84 7.01 -10.75
CA LEU A 36 -2.46 6.03 -9.74
C LEU A 36 -2.32 4.62 -10.34
N GLU A 37 -1.32 3.87 -9.89
CA GLU A 37 -1.36 2.41 -9.89
C GLU A 37 -1.95 1.95 -8.55
N THR A 38 -3.04 1.19 -8.60
CA THR A 38 -3.77 0.73 -7.42
C THR A 38 -3.66 -0.79 -7.27
N TRP A 39 -3.42 -1.25 -6.05
CA TRP A 39 -3.64 -2.62 -5.65
C TRP A 39 -4.78 -2.68 -4.65
N MET A 40 -5.95 -3.07 -5.14
CA MET A 40 -7.11 -3.41 -4.31
C MET A 40 -6.85 -4.77 -3.66
N LEU A 41 -6.90 -4.81 -2.33
CA LEU A 41 -6.67 -6.02 -1.54
C LEU A 41 -7.99 -6.75 -1.32
N SER A 42 -8.00 -8.06 -1.57
CA SER A 42 -9.05 -8.90 -1.00
C SER A 42 -8.84 -9.02 0.52
N ALA A 43 -9.89 -9.41 1.25
CA ALA A 43 -9.79 -9.65 2.69
C ALA A 43 -8.68 -10.66 3.04
N GLU A 44 -8.53 -11.72 2.23
CA GLU A 44 -7.47 -12.73 2.39
C GLU A 44 -6.07 -12.13 2.18
N GLN A 45 -5.90 -11.31 1.14
CA GLN A 45 -4.61 -10.67 0.85
C GLN A 45 -4.21 -9.71 1.98
N TYR A 46 -5.16 -8.89 2.45
CA TYR A 46 -4.94 -8.02 3.60
C TYR A 46 -4.58 -8.82 4.86
N GLN A 47 -5.32 -9.89 5.16
CA GLN A 47 -5.05 -10.73 6.32
C GLN A 47 -3.64 -11.34 6.26
N HIS A 48 -3.20 -11.79 5.08
CA HIS A 48 -1.82 -12.26 4.90
C HIS A 48 -0.77 -11.17 5.10
N LEU A 49 -1.02 -9.93 4.65
CA LEU A 49 -0.13 -8.80 4.91
C LEU A 49 -0.01 -8.55 6.42
N TRP A 50 -1.13 -8.54 7.11
CA TRP A 50 -1.21 -8.30 8.55
C TRP A 50 -0.52 -9.40 9.36
N ASP A 51 -0.88 -10.67 9.12
CA ASP A 51 -0.39 -11.82 9.87
C ASP A 51 1.09 -12.12 9.61
N SER A 52 1.65 -11.66 8.49
CA SER A 52 3.09 -11.76 8.20
C SER A 52 3.97 -10.92 9.14
N GLY A 53 3.36 -10.05 9.95
CA GLY A 53 4.06 -9.08 10.80
C GLY A 53 4.74 -7.96 10.00
N LEU A 54 4.52 -7.87 8.68
CA LEU A 54 5.21 -6.91 7.83
C LEU A 54 4.78 -5.48 8.15
N ILE A 55 3.49 -5.23 8.31
CA ILE A 55 2.95 -3.89 8.60
C ILE A 55 3.53 -3.34 9.91
N GLN A 56 3.58 -4.18 10.94
CA GLN A 56 4.14 -3.82 12.24
C GLN A 56 5.64 -3.54 12.16
N ARG A 57 6.39 -4.31 11.35
CA ARG A 57 7.81 -4.05 11.10
C ARG A 57 8.03 -2.75 10.32
N LEU A 58 7.21 -2.45 9.32
CA LEU A 58 7.26 -1.17 8.59
C LEU A 58 7.01 -0.01 9.53
N ASN A 59 5.95 -0.05 10.33
CA ASN A 59 5.65 0.98 11.33
C ASN A 59 6.80 1.17 12.32
N SER A 60 7.33 0.07 12.87
CA SER A 60 8.43 0.13 13.85
C SER A 60 9.73 0.72 13.29
N VAL A 61 10.10 0.37 12.05
CA VAL A 61 11.38 0.77 11.45
C VAL A 61 11.32 2.14 10.79
N LEU A 62 10.16 2.51 10.23
CA LEU A 62 9.98 3.74 9.46
C LEU A 62 9.28 4.85 10.26
N GLY A 63 8.69 4.52 11.41
CA GLY A 63 7.85 5.46 12.17
C GLY A 63 6.52 5.74 11.49
N SER A 64 6.10 4.90 10.54
CA SER A 64 4.78 4.95 9.91
C SER A 64 3.69 4.47 10.87
N LEU A 65 2.44 4.86 10.63
CA LEU A 65 1.26 4.47 11.41
C LEU A 65 0.25 3.76 10.51
N ILE A 66 0.71 2.75 9.77
CA ILE A 66 -0.16 1.97 8.89
C ILE A 66 -1.06 1.09 9.76
N ASP A 67 -2.35 1.41 9.79
CA ASP A 67 -3.41 0.64 10.45
C ASP A 67 -4.77 0.86 9.75
N ASP A 68 -5.87 0.41 10.37
CA ASP A 68 -7.25 0.54 9.83
C ASP A 68 -7.93 1.86 10.28
N HIS A 69 -7.17 2.84 10.75
CA HIS A 69 -7.68 4.09 11.32
C HIS A 69 -7.06 5.34 10.70
N GLU A 70 -5.78 5.29 10.33
CA GLU A 70 -5.06 6.43 9.75
C GLU A 70 -4.65 6.18 8.29
N ASP A 71 -4.81 7.21 7.46
CA ASP A 71 -4.16 7.26 6.15
C ASP A 71 -2.64 7.33 6.37
N ALA A 72 -1.93 6.32 5.89
CA ALA A 72 -0.49 6.22 6.07
C ALA A 72 0.25 6.22 4.73
N CYS A 73 1.48 6.71 4.74
CA CYS A 73 2.34 6.64 3.57
C CYS A 73 3.80 6.30 3.92
N ILE A 74 4.50 5.79 2.91
CA ILE A 74 5.95 5.65 2.88
C ILE A 74 6.45 6.44 1.68
N GLN A 75 7.16 7.53 1.94
CA GLN A 75 7.70 8.43 0.92
C GLN A 75 9.20 8.66 1.12
N GLY A 76 9.86 9.07 0.04
CA GLY A 76 11.31 9.35 0.04
C GLY A 76 12.16 8.10 -0.20
N ALA A 77 13.27 8.30 -0.91
CA ALA A 77 14.11 7.22 -1.41
C ALA A 77 14.61 6.28 -0.30
N ALA A 78 15.10 6.83 0.81
CA ALA A 78 15.64 6.05 1.93
C ALA A 78 14.58 5.20 2.64
N ALA A 79 13.36 5.72 2.82
CA ALA A 79 12.28 4.98 3.45
C ALA A 79 11.76 3.86 2.53
N LEU A 80 11.62 4.14 1.23
CA LEU A 80 11.23 3.15 0.24
C LEU A 80 12.28 2.04 0.07
N GLU A 81 13.57 2.36 0.18
CA GLU A 81 14.65 1.36 0.19
C GLU A 81 14.57 0.44 1.40
N LYS A 82 14.38 1.01 2.59
CA LYS A 82 14.17 0.22 3.81
C LYS A 82 12.91 -0.64 3.72
N ALA A 83 11.81 -0.10 3.20
CA ALA A 83 10.59 -0.87 2.97
C ALA A 83 10.83 -2.06 2.04
N GLN A 84 11.60 -1.86 0.95
CA GLN A 84 11.98 -2.93 0.04
C GLN A 84 12.81 -4.02 0.74
N THR A 85 13.79 -3.65 1.57
CA THR A 85 14.55 -4.63 2.37
C THR A 85 13.65 -5.43 3.31
N LEU A 86 12.71 -4.78 4.00
CA LEU A 86 11.78 -5.46 4.91
C LEU A 86 10.81 -6.39 4.16
N LEU A 87 10.41 -6.01 2.95
CA LEU A 87 9.60 -6.85 2.06
C LEU A 87 10.34 -8.11 1.63
N GLU A 88 11.61 -7.99 1.23
CA GLU A 88 12.45 -9.12 0.84
C GLU A 88 12.59 -10.13 1.99
N GLN A 89 12.75 -9.64 3.22
CA GLN A 89 12.87 -10.44 4.44
C GLN A 89 11.54 -11.02 4.96
N SER A 90 10.40 -10.56 4.45
CA SER A 90 9.08 -10.98 4.95
C SER A 90 8.76 -12.45 4.62
N ALA A 91 7.91 -13.08 5.43
CA ALA A 91 7.40 -14.43 5.17
C ALA A 91 6.15 -14.44 4.25
N LEU A 92 5.93 -13.38 3.48
CA LEU A 92 4.76 -13.27 2.61
C LEU A 92 4.74 -14.36 1.52
N PRO A 93 3.55 -14.85 1.14
CA PRO A 93 3.35 -15.60 -0.09
C PRO A 93 4.02 -14.90 -1.28
N ALA A 94 4.66 -15.68 -2.16
CA ALA A 94 5.49 -15.15 -3.24
C ALA A 94 4.74 -14.17 -4.15
N TYR A 95 3.46 -14.41 -4.43
CA TYR A 95 2.64 -13.53 -5.27
C TYR A 95 2.37 -12.17 -4.62
N LEU A 96 2.10 -12.13 -3.30
CA LEU A 96 1.92 -10.89 -2.54
C LEU A 96 3.22 -10.12 -2.46
N LYS A 97 4.31 -10.82 -2.14
CA LYS A 97 5.65 -10.23 -2.10
C LYS A 97 6.00 -9.61 -3.45
N LEU A 98 5.76 -10.33 -4.55
CA LEU A 98 6.02 -9.84 -5.90
C LEU A 98 5.23 -8.56 -6.20
N ARG A 99 3.92 -8.54 -5.94
CA ARG A 99 3.08 -7.37 -6.21
C ARG A 99 3.49 -6.16 -5.37
N PHE A 100 3.76 -6.36 -4.08
CA PHE A 100 4.21 -5.27 -3.20
C PHE A 100 5.60 -4.76 -3.63
N THR A 101 6.54 -5.65 -3.98
CA THR A 101 7.84 -5.26 -4.52
C THR A 101 7.70 -4.44 -5.81
N GLN A 102 6.81 -4.82 -6.72
CA GLN A 102 6.53 -4.05 -7.94
C GLN A 102 6.05 -2.62 -7.64
N LEU A 103 5.10 -2.46 -6.71
CA LEU A 103 4.63 -1.13 -6.30
C LEU A 103 5.75 -0.32 -5.63
N THR A 104 6.58 -0.95 -4.80
CA THR A 104 7.69 -0.27 -4.12
C THR A 104 8.74 0.23 -5.12
N ILE A 105 9.09 -0.61 -6.11
CA ILE A 105 9.99 -0.22 -7.21
C ILE A 105 9.35 0.92 -8.03
N LEU A 106 8.06 0.84 -8.32
CA LEU A 106 7.34 1.86 -9.07
C LEU A 106 7.37 3.21 -8.34
N ALA A 107 7.03 3.24 -7.05
CA ALA A 107 7.07 4.44 -6.22
C ALA A 107 8.47 5.09 -6.21
N ARG A 108 9.53 4.27 -6.10
CA ARG A 108 10.92 4.74 -6.20
C ARG A 108 11.21 5.32 -7.58
N SER A 109 10.82 4.63 -8.65
CA SER A 109 11.06 5.07 -10.03
C SER A 109 10.38 6.39 -10.39
N LYS A 110 9.24 6.67 -9.74
CA LYS A 110 8.46 7.91 -9.92
C LYS A 110 8.82 9.01 -8.93
N ALA A 111 9.71 8.72 -7.96
CA ALA A 111 10.03 9.60 -6.85
C ALA A 111 8.78 10.07 -6.07
N THR A 112 7.80 9.17 -5.90
CA THR A 112 6.55 9.43 -5.19
C THR A 112 6.52 8.69 -3.86
N GLY A 113 5.64 7.69 -3.70
CA GLY A 113 5.47 6.94 -2.46
C GLY A 113 4.44 5.83 -2.57
N LEU A 114 4.34 5.06 -1.49
CA LEU A 114 3.28 4.10 -1.24
C LEU A 114 2.29 4.72 -0.27
N PHE A 115 1.00 4.66 -0.59
CA PHE A 115 -0.07 5.17 0.25
C PHE A 115 -1.00 4.01 0.60
N PHE A 116 -1.36 3.92 1.87
CA PHE A 116 -2.13 2.84 2.47
C PHE A 116 -3.48 3.40 2.91
N TYR A 117 -4.55 2.84 2.36
CA TYR A 117 -5.92 3.16 2.73
C TYR A 117 -6.58 1.85 3.16
N PHE A 118 -6.60 1.57 4.46
CA PHE A 118 -7.12 0.33 5.05
C PHE A 118 -8.40 0.59 5.87
#